data_AF-A0A8T5FEH2-F1
#
_entry.id   AF-A0A8T5FEH2-F1
#
_cell.length_a   1.000
_cell.length_b   1.000
_cell.length_c   1.000
_cell.angle_alpha   90.00
_cell.angle_beta   90.00
_cell.angle_gamma   90.00
#
_symmetry.space_group_name_H-M   'P 1'
#
loop_
_entity.id
_entity.type
_entity.pdbx_description
1 polymer ?
#
loop_
_entity_poly.entity_id
_entity_poly.type
_entity_poly.pdbx_seq_one_letter_code
_entity_poly.pdbx_strand_id
1 'polypeptide(L)'
;MVNEIKNNIIGPRSNDEKINFNPKNEYFAGILFPGDWEVDEEDKESDVSVDSGDDESGTSQISKDKLYKQSSFGLTCLLKKETKKINVKIQFGKYNQSEEKYHFERTHYEENDFPPISVEISKGTFDFSHDPKFQLHYQIFEKSDSFLLNVYVVNNHKMVDRNSLKEIMFQPEIILSSPDTDYCFMADHDESDDRFDSKGDKHLKLLLYNKISFGKGHLCAVTWKRENVKDRTI
;
A
#
# COMPACT_ATOMS: atom_id res chain seq x y z
N MET A 1 3.18 1.05 -22.90
CA MET A 1 1.98 1.83 -22.53
C MET A 1 1.65 1.70 -21.04
N VAL A 2 1.52 0.49 -20.48
CA VAL A 2 1.26 0.31 -19.03
C VAL A 2 2.34 0.92 -18.13
N ASN A 3 3.63 0.74 -18.48
CA ASN A 3 4.74 1.31 -17.71
C ASN A 3 4.78 2.84 -17.75
N GLU A 4 4.47 3.46 -18.90
CA GLU A 4 4.40 4.91 -19.01
C GLU A 4 3.28 5.51 -18.15
N ILE A 5 2.13 4.83 -18.09
CA ILE A 5 1.02 5.23 -17.21
C ILE A 5 1.42 5.07 -15.74
N LYS A 6 2.04 3.94 -15.37
CA LYS A 6 2.55 3.72 -14.00
C LYS A 6 3.55 4.81 -13.60
N ASN A 7 4.48 5.14 -14.50
CA ASN A 7 5.52 6.12 -14.24
C ASN A 7 4.97 7.54 -14.09
N ASN A 8 3.91 7.91 -14.82
CA ASN A 8 3.29 9.23 -14.69
C ASN A 8 2.32 9.33 -13.50
N ILE A 9 1.69 8.24 -13.05
CA ILE A 9 0.72 8.28 -11.94
C ILE A 9 1.43 8.08 -10.58
N ILE A 10 2.33 7.12 -10.50
CA ILE A 10 2.98 6.69 -9.25
C ILE A 10 4.45 7.07 -9.25
N GLY A 11 5.14 6.95 -10.38
CA GLY A 11 6.60 7.02 -10.45
C GLY A 11 7.27 5.89 -9.65
N PRO A 12 8.57 6.00 -9.35
CA PRO A 12 9.52 6.94 -9.97
C PRO A 12 9.89 6.45 -11.37
N ARG A 13 10.47 7.29 -12.21
CA ARG A 13 11.01 6.83 -13.51
C ARG A 13 12.32 6.06 -13.36
N SER A 14 13.10 6.36 -12.32
CA SER A 14 14.33 5.63 -11.95
C SER A 14 14.62 5.74 -10.45
N ASN A 15 15.55 4.91 -9.96
CA ASN A 15 15.91 4.93 -8.54
C ASN A 15 16.57 6.24 -8.09
N ASP A 16 17.26 6.90 -9.03
CA ASP A 16 18.05 8.13 -8.92
C ASP A 16 17.39 9.32 -9.65
N GLU A 17 16.07 9.30 -9.77
CA GLU A 17 15.29 10.28 -10.52
C GLU A 17 15.55 11.72 -10.05
N LYS A 18 15.58 12.64 -11.03
CA LYS A 18 15.67 14.08 -10.80
C LYS A 18 14.45 14.76 -11.40
N ILE A 19 13.77 15.57 -10.60
CA ILE A 19 12.58 16.30 -11.02
C ILE A 19 12.71 17.79 -10.70
N ASN A 20 12.01 18.63 -11.47
CA ASN A 20 12.00 20.09 -11.33
C ASN A 20 10.67 20.63 -10.75
N PHE A 21 9.90 19.75 -10.11
CA PHE A 21 8.64 20.06 -9.42
C PHE A 21 8.64 19.43 -8.02
N ASN A 22 7.79 19.94 -7.12
CA ASN A 22 7.69 19.39 -5.77
C ASN A 22 7.20 17.92 -5.83
N PRO A 23 7.97 16.94 -5.31
CA PRO A 23 7.60 15.53 -5.39
C PRO A 23 6.22 15.20 -4.81
N LYS A 24 5.74 15.98 -3.84
CA LYS A 24 4.40 15.79 -3.24
C LYS A 24 3.26 16.06 -4.22
N ASN A 25 3.51 16.88 -5.24
CA ASN A 25 2.52 17.32 -6.22
C ASN A 25 2.71 16.65 -7.59
N GLU A 26 3.87 16.03 -7.81
CA GLU A 26 4.17 15.32 -9.05
C GLU A 26 3.45 13.97 -9.14
N TYR A 27 3.37 13.24 -8.02
CA TYR A 27 2.78 11.91 -7.98
C TYR A 27 1.38 11.93 -7.38
N PHE A 28 0.46 11.20 -8.01
CA PHE A 28 -0.93 11.09 -7.55
C PHE A 28 -1.09 10.05 -6.43
N ALA A 29 -0.26 9.01 -6.45
CA ALA A 29 -0.32 7.91 -5.48
C ALA A 29 1.07 7.41 -5.10
N GLY A 30 1.14 6.53 -4.09
CA GLY A 30 2.40 5.99 -3.60
C GLY A 30 3.17 6.98 -2.73
N ILE A 31 2.49 7.83 -1.97
CA ILE A 31 3.13 8.71 -0.99
C ILE A 31 2.56 8.41 0.39
N LEU A 32 3.41 8.18 1.39
CA LEU A 32 3.02 8.08 2.79
C LEU A 32 3.45 9.32 3.55
N PHE A 33 2.46 10.09 3.98
CA PHE A 33 2.62 11.30 4.76
C PHE A 33 2.73 11.00 6.26
N PRO A 34 3.23 11.95 7.07
CA PRO A 34 3.09 11.91 8.52
C PRO A 34 1.64 11.66 8.96
N GLY A 35 1.46 10.96 10.10
CA GLY A 35 0.15 10.50 10.55
C GLY A 35 -0.85 11.60 10.92
N ASP A 36 -0.40 12.84 11.07
CA ASP A 36 -1.19 14.04 11.38
C ASP A 36 -1.26 15.04 10.22
N TRP A 37 -0.94 14.62 9.00
CA TRP A 37 -1.01 15.48 7.81
C TRP A 37 -2.46 15.71 7.37
N GLU A 38 -3.03 16.86 7.72
CA GLU A 38 -4.38 17.25 7.30
C GLU A 38 -4.44 17.58 5.79
N VAL A 39 -5.50 17.14 5.12
CA VAL A 39 -5.82 17.48 3.73
C VAL A 39 -6.16 18.96 3.62
N ASP A 40 -5.63 19.63 2.61
CA ASP A 40 -5.86 21.05 2.34
C ASP A 40 -7.32 21.30 1.90
N GLU A 41 -7.86 22.49 2.16
CA GLU A 41 -9.29 22.76 1.88
C GLU A 41 -9.63 22.66 0.38
N GLU A 42 -8.72 23.08 -0.50
CA GLU A 42 -8.87 22.96 -1.95
C GLU A 42 -9.03 21.49 -2.41
N ASP A 43 -8.35 20.56 -1.75
CA ASP A 43 -8.44 19.12 -2.01
C ASP A 43 -9.74 18.49 -1.43
N LYS A 44 -10.47 19.21 -0.57
CA LYS A 44 -11.74 18.72 0.02
C LYS A 44 -12.95 19.05 -0.86
N GLU A 45 -12.87 20.12 -1.64
CA GLU A 45 -13.98 20.60 -2.47
C GLU A 45 -14.12 19.84 -3.80
N SER A 46 -13.08 19.13 -4.24
CA SER A 46 -13.07 18.43 -5.54
C SER A 46 -13.97 17.20 -5.64
N ASP A 47 -14.52 16.70 -4.52
CA ASP A 47 -15.40 15.51 -4.49
C ASP A 47 -16.90 15.85 -4.56
N VAL A 48 -17.27 17.12 -4.71
CA VAL A 48 -18.67 17.59 -4.73
C VAL A 48 -19.03 18.24 -6.06
N SER A 49 -18.89 17.50 -7.16
CA SER A 49 -19.62 17.84 -8.41
C SER A 49 -20.94 17.08 -8.43
N VAL A 50 -21.89 17.52 -7.61
CA VAL A 50 -23.30 17.13 -7.78
C VAL A 50 -23.86 18.04 -8.86
N ASP A 51 -24.04 17.50 -10.06
CA ASP A 51 -24.94 18.07 -11.04
C ASP A 51 -26.33 18.13 -10.39
N SER A 52 -26.80 19.34 -10.11
CA SER A 52 -28.14 19.55 -9.57
C SER A 52 -28.70 20.80 -10.19
N GLY A 53 -29.41 20.59 -11.29
CA GLY A 53 -30.60 21.36 -11.54
C GLY A 53 -31.52 21.27 -10.31
N ASP A 54 -32.10 22.42 -9.97
CA ASP A 54 -33.16 22.67 -8.99
C ASP A 54 -33.79 21.42 -8.34
N ASP A 55 -33.63 21.26 -7.03
CA ASP A 55 -34.71 21.62 -6.09
C ASP A 55 -34.29 21.43 -4.62
N GLU A 56 -34.68 22.41 -3.81
CA GLU A 56 -34.81 22.45 -2.34
C GLU A 56 -33.71 21.81 -1.45
N SER A 57 -32.85 22.71 -0.96
CA SER A 57 -31.75 22.55 0.00
C SER A 57 -32.12 21.77 1.28
N GLY A 58 -31.94 20.46 1.21
CA GLY A 58 -31.67 19.58 2.33
C GLY A 58 -30.21 19.10 2.27
N THR A 59 -29.24 20.02 2.20
CA THR A 59 -27.83 19.63 2.23
C THR A 59 -27.51 19.11 3.63
N SER A 60 -27.47 17.80 3.78
CA SER A 60 -26.84 17.15 4.93
C SER A 60 -25.44 17.74 5.08
N GLN A 61 -25.25 18.55 6.13
CA GLN A 61 -23.93 19.00 6.55
C GLN A 61 -23.12 17.76 6.86
N ILE A 62 -22.33 17.30 5.89
CA ILE A 62 -21.23 16.39 6.14
C ILE A 62 -20.34 17.15 7.11
N SER A 63 -20.24 16.65 8.33
CA SER A 63 -19.39 17.21 9.38
C SER A 63 -18.04 17.61 8.79
N LYS A 64 -17.54 18.79 9.16
CA LYS A 64 -16.18 19.28 8.83
C LYS A 64 -15.13 18.46 9.56
N ASP A 65 -15.16 17.14 9.39
CA ASP A 65 -14.22 16.23 10.00
C ASP A 65 -12.86 16.40 9.30
N LYS A 66 -11.80 16.41 10.11
CA LYS A 66 -10.44 16.54 9.62
C LYS A 66 -10.09 15.31 8.81
N LEU A 67 -10.02 15.47 7.48
CA LEU A 67 -9.47 14.47 6.58
C LEU A 67 -7.95 14.52 6.65
N TYR A 68 -7.30 13.36 6.73
CA TYR A 68 -5.85 13.22 6.78
C TYR A 68 -5.34 12.50 5.53
N LYS A 69 -4.15 12.86 5.06
CA LYS A 69 -3.47 12.12 3.99
C LYS A 69 -3.02 10.75 4.52
N GLN A 70 -2.85 9.81 3.60
CA GLN A 70 -2.48 8.44 3.93
C GLN A 70 -1.10 8.36 4.58
N SER A 71 -1.02 7.69 5.73
CA SER A 71 0.22 7.47 6.49
C SER A 71 0.61 6.00 6.63
N SER A 72 -0.20 5.08 6.10
CA SER A 72 0.10 3.66 6.11
C SER A 72 -0.43 2.96 4.86
N PHE A 73 0.18 1.84 4.51
CA PHE A 73 -0.32 0.92 3.49
C PHE A 73 0.06 -0.50 3.88
N GLY A 74 -0.56 -1.49 3.26
CA GLY A 74 -0.24 -2.86 3.61
C GLY A 74 -0.84 -3.87 2.65
N LEU A 75 -0.70 -5.14 3.00
CA LEU A 75 -1.33 -6.22 2.28
C LEU A 75 -1.70 -7.35 3.24
N THR A 76 -2.68 -8.13 2.83
CA THR A 76 -3.08 -9.38 3.47
C THR A 76 -2.81 -10.54 2.51
N CYS A 77 -2.27 -11.64 3.01
CA CYS A 77 -2.10 -12.88 2.24
C CYS A 77 -2.40 -14.11 3.11
N LEU A 78 -2.72 -15.22 2.46
CA LEU A 78 -2.88 -16.51 3.12
C LEU A 78 -1.57 -17.31 3.00
N LEU A 79 -1.18 -17.96 4.08
CA LEU A 79 -0.01 -18.83 4.15
C LEU A 79 -0.46 -20.26 4.45
N LYS A 80 0.25 -21.24 3.90
CA LYS A 80 0.04 -22.65 4.25
C LYS A 80 0.34 -22.91 5.73
N LYS A 81 -0.31 -23.92 6.29
CA LYS A 81 -0.08 -24.37 7.68
C LYS A 81 1.36 -24.82 7.94
N GLU A 82 2.07 -25.30 6.91
CA GLU A 82 3.47 -25.74 6.99
C GLU A 82 4.48 -24.58 7.00
N THR A 83 4.04 -23.36 6.65
CA THR A 83 4.90 -22.18 6.63
C THR A 83 5.32 -21.80 8.05
N LYS A 84 6.63 -21.69 8.28
CA LYS A 84 7.17 -21.32 9.60
C LYS A 84 7.53 -19.85 9.69
N LYS A 85 8.16 -19.32 8.64
CA LYS A 85 8.71 -17.97 8.60
C LYS A 85 8.46 -17.28 7.27
N ILE A 86 8.40 -15.96 7.32
CA ILE A 86 8.29 -15.07 6.16
C ILE A 86 9.34 -13.96 6.28
N ASN A 87 10.12 -13.77 5.23
CA ASN A 87 11.00 -12.63 5.08
C ASN A 87 10.24 -11.46 4.47
N VAL A 88 10.53 -10.26 4.97
CA VAL A 88 9.99 -9.01 4.44
C VAL A 88 11.13 -8.13 3.98
N LYS A 89 11.00 -7.57 2.79
CA LYS A 89 11.85 -6.50 2.28
C LYS A 89 10.98 -5.31 1.95
N ILE A 90 11.37 -4.12 2.39
CA ILE A 90 10.73 -2.86 2.02
C ILE A 90 11.67 -2.07 1.11
N GLN A 91 11.12 -1.50 0.05
CA GLN A 91 11.82 -0.58 -0.84
C GLN A 91 11.08 0.74 -0.86
N PHE A 92 11.79 1.87 -0.87
CA PHE A 92 11.16 3.19 -0.95
C PHE A 92 12.14 4.25 -1.49
N GLY A 93 11.65 5.48 -1.64
CA GLY A 93 12.44 6.66 -1.97
C GLY A 93 12.25 7.77 -0.97
N LYS A 94 13.29 8.59 -0.80
CA LYS A 94 13.19 9.94 -0.22
C LYS A 94 13.70 10.96 -1.23
N TYR A 95 13.08 12.12 -1.26
CA TYR A 95 13.52 13.24 -2.09
C TYR A 95 14.17 14.32 -1.23
N ASN A 96 15.28 14.86 -1.72
CA ASN A 96 15.92 16.03 -1.14
C ASN A 96 15.97 17.14 -2.19
N GLN A 97 15.81 18.39 -1.74
CA GLN A 97 16.04 19.53 -2.62
C GLN A 97 17.54 19.65 -2.89
N SER A 98 17.91 19.77 -4.15
CA SER A 98 19.28 20.04 -4.58
C SER A 98 19.68 21.49 -4.29
N GLU A 99 20.92 21.85 -4.64
CA GLU A 99 21.41 23.23 -4.55
C GLU A 99 20.62 24.19 -5.47
N GLU A 100 20.13 23.67 -6.60
CA GLU A 100 19.28 24.44 -7.51
C GLU A 100 17.84 24.49 -7.00
N LYS A 101 17.28 25.70 -6.95
CA LYS A 101 15.90 25.90 -6.52
C LYS A 101 14.95 25.12 -7.43
N TYR A 102 13.95 24.48 -6.83
CA TYR A 102 12.94 23.63 -7.49
C TYR A 102 13.45 22.33 -8.11
N HIS A 103 14.73 21.99 -7.93
CA HIS A 103 15.27 20.71 -8.38
C HIS A 103 15.39 19.75 -7.20
N PHE A 104 14.86 18.55 -7.36
CA PHE A 104 14.80 17.51 -6.34
C PHE A 104 15.43 16.23 -6.85
N GLU A 105 16.19 15.56 -5.98
CA GLU A 105 16.87 14.31 -6.28
C GLU A 105 16.35 13.20 -5.38
N ARG A 106 16.06 12.05 -5.98
CA ARG A 106 15.59 10.85 -5.28
C ARG A 106 16.78 10.02 -4.79
N THR A 107 16.72 9.63 -3.53
CA THR A 107 17.56 8.57 -2.96
C THR A 107 16.70 7.33 -2.73
N HIS A 108 17.12 6.19 -3.31
CA HIS A 108 16.48 4.90 -3.08
C HIS A 108 17.00 4.24 -1.80
N TYR A 109 16.08 3.65 -1.04
CA TYR A 109 16.38 2.89 0.16
C TYR A 109 15.80 1.47 0.06
N GLU A 110 16.53 0.51 0.61
CA GLU A 110 16.08 -0.85 0.82
C GLU A 110 16.26 -1.23 2.29
N GLU A 111 15.21 -1.79 2.90
CA GLU A 111 15.19 -2.30 4.26
C GLU A 111 14.92 -3.81 4.19
N ASN A 112 15.92 -4.60 4.53
CA ASN A 112 15.88 -6.06 4.40
C ASN A 112 16.53 -6.79 5.59
N ASP A 113 16.87 -6.06 6.64
CA ASP A 113 17.49 -6.53 7.87
C ASP A 113 16.47 -6.83 8.99
N PHE A 114 15.18 -6.81 8.66
CA PHE A 114 14.12 -7.26 9.56
C PHE A 114 14.32 -8.73 9.94
N PRO A 115 14.13 -9.10 11.22
CA PRO A 115 13.99 -10.50 11.60
C PRO A 115 12.85 -11.17 10.82
N PRO A 116 13.01 -12.43 10.36
CA PRO A 116 11.91 -13.15 9.72
C PRO A 116 10.69 -13.23 10.64
N ILE A 117 9.51 -12.95 10.09
CA ILE A 117 8.25 -13.06 10.80
C ILE A 117 7.96 -14.54 11.05
N SER A 118 7.92 -14.96 12.32
CA SER A 118 7.51 -16.30 12.73
C SER A 118 6.00 -16.41 12.81
N VAL A 119 5.40 -17.45 12.23
CA VAL A 119 3.94 -17.67 12.30
C VAL A 119 3.42 -17.94 13.72
N GLU A 120 4.33 -18.33 14.63
CA GLU A 120 4.02 -18.55 16.05
C GLU A 120 3.76 -17.23 16.82
N ILE A 121 4.19 -16.09 16.27
CA ILE A 121 4.02 -14.78 16.88
C ILE A 121 2.82 -14.10 16.24
N SER A 122 1.74 -13.92 17.01
CA SER A 122 0.46 -13.41 16.49
C SER A 122 0.50 -11.94 16.04
N LYS A 123 1.42 -11.13 16.58
CA LYS A 123 1.61 -9.74 16.14
C LYS A 123 2.99 -9.23 16.54
N GLY A 124 3.50 -8.28 15.78
CA GLY A 124 4.74 -7.59 16.11
C GLY A 124 4.94 -6.33 15.29
N THR A 125 5.98 -5.60 15.70
CA THR A 125 6.41 -4.37 15.05
C THR A 125 7.93 -4.38 14.93
N PHE A 126 8.44 -3.94 13.79
CA PHE A 126 9.85 -3.68 13.58
C PHE A 126 10.06 -2.23 13.15
N ASP A 127 11.06 -1.58 13.73
CA ASP A 127 11.49 -0.25 13.30
C ASP A 127 12.41 -0.38 12.08
N PHE A 128 12.34 0.59 11.17
CA PHE A 128 13.24 0.65 10.02
C PHE A 128 14.63 1.09 10.50
N SER A 129 15.69 0.48 9.95
CA SER A 129 17.06 0.78 10.39
C SER A 129 17.51 2.17 10.02
N HIS A 130 17.08 2.69 8.86
CA HIS A 130 17.43 4.05 8.44
C HIS A 130 16.65 5.13 9.20
N ASP A 131 15.43 4.81 9.66
CA ASP A 131 14.53 5.79 10.25
C ASP A 131 13.45 5.10 11.12
N PRO A 132 13.63 5.03 12.45
CA PRO A 132 12.74 4.32 13.37
C PRO A 132 11.31 4.85 13.44
N LYS A 133 11.02 6.00 12.82
CA LYS A 133 9.65 6.52 12.71
C LYS A 133 8.85 5.84 11.59
N PHE A 134 9.51 5.17 10.65
CA PHE A 134 8.86 4.19 9.81
C PHE A 134 8.90 2.83 10.49
N GLN A 135 7.75 2.15 10.48
CA GLN A 135 7.59 0.88 11.16
C GLN A 135 6.90 -0.14 10.26
N LEU A 136 7.35 -1.38 10.33
CA LEU A 136 6.66 -2.54 9.81
C LEU A 136 5.81 -3.15 10.91
N HIS A 137 4.51 -3.28 10.69
CA HIS A 137 3.56 -3.91 11.59
C HIS A 137 3.06 -5.19 10.94
N TYR A 138 2.98 -6.27 11.70
CA TYR A 138 2.38 -7.51 11.22
C TYR A 138 1.41 -8.11 12.24
N GLN A 139 0.42 -8.83 11.72
CA GLN A 139 -0.53 -9.61 12.51
C GLN A 139 -0.81 -10.93 11.79
N ILE A 140 -0.91 -12.00 12.57
CA ILE A 140 -1.14 -13.36 12.09
C ILE A 140 -2.36 -13.92 12.81
N PHE A 141 -3.30 -14.41 12.02
CA PHE A 141 -4.48 -15.11 12.50
C PHE A 141 -4.43 -16.55 12.02
N GLU A 142 -4.47 -17.50 12.95
CA GLU A 142 -4.59 -18.91 12.60
C GLU A 142 -6.03 -19.20 12.16
N LYS A 143 -6.16 -19.83 10.99
CA LYS A 143 -7.39 -20.45 10.49
C LYS A 143 -7.25 -21.98 10.56
N SER A 144 -8.32 -22.70 10.27
CA SER A 144 -8.37 -24.19 10.29
C SER A 144 -7.17 -24.81 9.55
N ASP A 145 -6.96 -24.41 8.29
CA ASP A 145 -5.96 -25.02 7.40
C ASP A 145 -4.87 -24.06 6.90
N SER A 146 -4.86 -22.82 7.39
CA SER A 146 -3.96 -21.76 6.89
C SER A 146 -3.67 -20.71 7.96
N PHE A 147 -2.73 -19.81 7.67
CA PHE A 147 -2.54 -18.56 8.43
C PHE A 147 -2.94 -17.37 7.56
N LEU A 148 -3.60 -16.38 8.14
CA LEU A 148 -3.85 -15.08 7.52
C LEU A 148 -2.80 -14.10 8.02
N LEU A 149 -1.91 -13.65 7.15
CA LEU A 149 -0.86 -12.68 7.46
C LEU A 149 -1.28 -11.30 6.95
N ASN A 150 -1.36 -10.33 7.86
CA ASN A 150 -1.46 -8.91 7.55
C ASN A 150 -0.11 -8.25 7.77
N VAL A 151 0.35 -7.45 6.81
CA VAL A 151 1.59 -6.67 6.90
C VAL A 151 1.29 -5.23 6.51
N TYR A 152 1.71 -4.27 7.33
CA TYR A 152 1.54 -2.85 7.09
C TYR A 152 2.85 -2.10 7.31
N VAL A 153 3.11 -1.11 6.46
CA VAL A 153 4.12 -0.09 6.72
C VAL A 153 3.41 1.16 7.21
N VAL A 154 3.90 1.72 8.31
CA VAL A 154 3.30 2.87 8.99
C VAL A 154 4.33 3.98 9.12
N ASN A 155 3.94 5.19 8.70
CA ASN A 155 4.68 6.41 8.93
C ASN A 155 4.20 7.09 10.23
N ASN A 156 4.98 6.93 11.30
CA ASN A 156 4.71 7.53 12.60
C ASN A 156 5.39 8.90 12.80
N HIS A 157 5.88 9.52 11.74
CA HIS A 157 6.31 10.92 11.83
C HIS A 157 5.16 11.83 12.22
N LYS A 158 5.53 12.96 12.80
CA LYS A 158 4.67 14.12 12.97
C LYS A 158 5.03 15.16 11.93
N MET A 159 4.04 15.87 11.42
CA MET A 159 4.26 16.98 10.51
C MET A 159 5.00 18.10 11.26
N VAL A 160 6.29 18.26 10.96
CA VAL A 160 7.11 19.34 11.53
C VAL A 160 7.01 20.60 10.67
N ASP A 161 7.21 20.45 9.36
CA ASP A 161 7.10 21.51 8.37
C ASP A 161 6.44 20.95 7.11
N ARG A 162 5.39 21.62 6.60
CA ARG A 162 4.72 21.25 5.36
C ARG A 162 5.62 21.33 4.14
N ASN A 163 6.68 22.13 4.18
CA ASN A 163 7.63 22.21 3.07
C ASN A 163 8.72 21.13 3.13
N SER A 164 8.88 20.47 4.28
CA SER A 164 9.83 19.38 4.44
C SER A 164 9.35 18.12 3.72
N LEU A 165 10.31 17.41 3.12
CA LEU A 165 10.11 16.12 2.47
C LEU A 165 10.70 14.97 3.29
N LYS A 166 11.41 15.27 4.38
CA LYS A 166 12.23 14.30 5.13
C LYS A 166 11.40 13.22 5.82
N GLU A 167 10.20 13.61 6.26
CA GLU A 167 9.23 12.80 6.97
C GLU A 167 8.28 12.06 6.02
N ILE A 168 8.43 12.22 4.71
CA ILE A 168 7.56 11.62 3.68
C ILE A 168 8.29 10.45 3.03
N MET A 169 7.56 9.34 2.85
CA MET A 169 8.05 8.16 2.15
C MET A 169 7.41 8.10 0.76
N PHE A 170 8.24 7.99 -0.27
CA PHE A 170 7.80 7.96 -1.66
C PHE A 170 7.93 6.55 -2.26
N GLN A 171 6.91 6.16 -3.00
CA GLN A 171 6.72 4.92 -3.74
C GLN A 171 7.17 3.67 -2.96
N PRO A 172 6.61 3.42 -1.76
CA PRO A 172 7.02 2.27 -0.99
C PRO A 172 6.47 0.97 -1.56
N GLU A 173 7.24 -0.11 -1.43
CA GLU A 173 6.90 -1.46 -1.89
C GLU A 173 7.19 -2.48 -0.78
N ILE A 174 6.24 -3.37 -0.51
CA ILE A 174 6.39 -4.52 0.41
C ILE A 174 6.63 -5.76 -0.45
N ILE A 175 7.74 -6.44 -0.21
CA ILE A 175 8.10 -7.69 -0.87
C ILE A 175 8.15 -8.79 0.19
N LEU A 176 7.27 -9.79 0.06
CA LEU A 176 7.25 -10.97 0.92
C LEU A 176 7.87 -12.16 0.20
N SER A 177 8.60 -12.99 0.96
CA SER A 177 9.17 -14.24 0.47
C SER A 177 9.29 -15.26 1.62
N SER A 178 9.30 -16.56 1.32
CA SER A 178 9.60 -17.57 2.32
C SER A 178 11.06 -18.02 2.23
N PRO A 179 11.78 -18.11 3.36
CA PRO A 179 13.12 -18.69 3.40
C PRO A 179 13.13 -20.22 3.35
N ASP A 180 12.05 -20.87 3.77
CA ASP A 180 12.05 -22.30 4.12
C ASP A 180 11.24 -23.17 3.15
N THR A 181 10.26 -22.59 2.46
CA THR A 181 9.28 -23.33 1.67
C THR A 181 8.94 -22.60 0.38
N ASP A 182 9.16 -23.26 -0.76
CA ASP A 182 8.60 -22.80 -2.02
C ASP A 182 7.05 -22.91 -1.96
N TYR A 183 6.35 -21.99 -2.61
CA TYR A 183 4.89 -22.05 -2.75
C TYR A 183 4.12 -21.95 -1.42
N CYS A 184 4.51 -21.05 -0.53
CA CYS A 184 3.90 -20.87 0.79
C CYS A 184 2.63 -20.01 0.76
N PHE A 185 2.50 -19.09 -0.19
CA PHE A 185 1.36 -18.19 -0.30
C PHE A 185 0.22 -18.89 -1.04
N MET A 186 -0.95 -18.94 -0.40
CA MET A 186 -2.13 -19.62 -0.92
C MET A 186 -3.05 -18.62 -1.61
N ALA A 187 -3.74 -19.11 -2.65
CA ALA A 187 -4.81 -18.34 -3.26
C ALA A 187 -5.93 -18.07 -2.25
N ASP A 188 -6.44 -16.84 -2.21
CA ASP A 188 -7.64 -16.52 -1.45
C ASP A 188 -8.86 -17.12 -2.16
N HIS A 189 -9.48 -18.10 -1.52
CA HIS A 189 -10.65 -18.81 -2.03
C HIS A 189 -11.98 -18.21 -1.55
N ASP A 190 -11.95 -17.28 -0.57
CA ASP A 190 -13.15 -16.74 0.09
C ASP A 190 -13.91 -15.68 -0.74
N GLU A 191 -13.47 -15.35 -1.96
CA GLU A 191 -14.18 -14.37 -2.80
C GLU A 191 -15.44 -14.91 -3.49
N SER A 192 -15.87 -16.14 -3.23
CA SER A 192 -16.86 -16.79 -4.10
C SER A 192 -18.13 -17.35 -3.48
N ASP A 193 -18.45 -17.14 -2.21
CA ASP A 193 -19.78 -17.60 -1.70
C ASP A 193 -20.72 -16.50 -1.20
N ASP A 194 -20.31 -15.55 -0.35
CA ASP A 194 -21.31 -14.75 0.37
C ASP A 194 -21.56 -13.31 -0.11
N ARG A 195 -20.78 -12.76 -1.07
CA ARG A 195 -20.87 -11.33 -1.45
C ARG A 195 -21.59 -11.03 -2.76
N PHE A 196 -22.08 -12.06 -3.45
CA PHE A 196 -22.54 -11.98 -4.83
C PHE A 196 -23.92 -12.64 -5.01
N ASP A 197 -24.92 -12.18 -4.25
CA ASP A 197 -26.28 -12.77 -4.26
C ASP A 197 -27.24 -12.08 -5.26
N SER A 198 -26.84 -10.96 -5.87
CA SER A 198 -27.68 -10.33 -6.91
C SER A 198 -27.47 -10.99 -8.29
N LYS A 199 -28.48 -10.88 -9.18
CA LYS A 199 -28.36 -11.40 -10.56
C LYS A 199 -27.21 -10.75 -11.36
N GLY A 200 -26.83 -9.52 -11.04
CA GLY A 200 -25.68 -8.83 -11.67
C GLY A 200 -24.34 -9.40 -11.22
N ASP A 201 -24.27 -9.84 -9.97
CA ASP A 201 -23.06 -10.39 -9.36
C ASP A 201 -22.67 -11.77 -9.88
N LYS A 202 -23.65 -12.56 -10.31
CA LYS A 202 -23.40 -13.86 -10.97
C LYS A 202 -22.62 -13.71 -12.27
N HIS A 203 -22.81 -12.60 -12.98
CA HIS A 203 -22.02 -12.29 -14.19
C HIS A 203 -20.57 -11.91 -13.84
N LEU A 204 -20.38 -11.12 -12.78
CA LEU A 204 -19.04 -10.80 -12.24
C LEU A 204 -18.30 -12.05 -11.76
N LYS A 205 -19.00 -13.00 -11.13
CA LYS A 205 -18.46 -14.31 -10.74
C LYS A 205 -17.93 -15.09 -11.95
N LEU A 206 -18.61 -15.04 -13.10
CA LEU A 206 -18.12 -15.68 -14.35
C LEU A 206 -16.87 -14.99 -14.90
N LEU A 207 -16.80 -13.65 -14.84
CA LEU A 207 -15.65 -12.87 -15.32
C LEU A 207 -14.41 -13.03 -14.43
N LEU A 208 -14.60 -13.23 -13.14
CA LEU A 208 -13.52 -13.34 -12.13
C LEU A 208 -13.20 -14.79 -11.75
N TYR A 209 -13.98 -15.77 -12.23
CA TYR A 209 -13.88 -17.19 -11.87
C TYR A 209 -12.46 -17.77 -11.96
N ASN A 210 -11.68 -17.28 -12.94
CA ASN A 210 -10.33 -17.76 -13.20
C ASN A 210 -9.22 -16.81 -12.72
N LYS A 211 -9.57 -15.74 -12.00
CA LYS A 211 -8.58 -14.85 -11.40
C LYS A 211 -8.14 -15.43 -10.06
N ILE A 212 -6.94 -15.97 -10.03
CA ILE A 212 -6.26 -16.38 -8.80
C ILE A 212 -5.68 -15.12 -8.16
N SER A 213 -5.94 -14.90 -6.87
CA SER A 213 -5.32 -13.84 -6.08
C SER A 213 -4.59 -14.43 -4.89
N PHE A 214 -3.33 -14.03 -4.69
CA PHE A 214 -2.49 -14.50 -3.56
C PHE A 214 -2.43 -13.51 -2.41
N GLY A 215 -3.01 -12.32 -2.60
CA GLY A 215 -3.07 -11.31 -1.56
C GLY A 215 -3.96 -10.14 -1.95
N LYS A 216 -4.39 -9.41 -0.93
CA LYS A 216 -5.23 -8.22 -1.03
C LYS A 216 -4.43 -7.02 -0.56
N GLY A 217 -4.32 -6.01 -1.40
CA GLY A 217 -3.66 -4.76 -1.05
C GLY A 217 -4.59 -3.84 -0.27
N HIS A 218 -4.03 -3.16 0.73
CA HIS A 218 -4.69 -2.11 1.49
C HIS A 218 -4.05 -0.80 1.09
N LEU A 219 -4.78 -0.01 0.30
CA LEU A 219 -4.30 1.24 -0.30
C LEU A 219 -3.07 1.04 -1.20
N CYS A 220 -2.92 -0.15 -1.78
CA CYS A 220 -1.89 -0.49 -2.75
C CYS A 220 -2.36 -1.60 -3.69
N ALA A 221 -1.61 -1.83 -4.76
CA ALA A 221 -1.78 -2.99 -5.63
C ALA A 221 -0.86 -4.12 -5.16
N VAL A 222 -1.31 -5.37 -5.33
CA VAL A 222 -0.50 -6.57 -5.08
C VAL A 222 -0.25 -7.28 -6.40
N THR A 223 1.00 -7.66 -6.62
CA THR A 223 1.42 -8.38 -7.83
C THR A 223 2.28 -9.57 -7.47
N TRP A 224 2.32 -10.55 -8.37
CA TRP A 224 3.11 -11.77 -8.21
C TRP A 224 3.68 -12.22 -9.56
N LYS A 225 4.78 -12.97 -9.49
CA LYS A 225 5.44 -13.56 -10.64
C LYS A 225 4.66 -14.79 -11.11
N ARG A 226 4.06 -14.72 -12.31
CA ARG A 226 3.20 -15.79 -12.84
C ARG A 226 3.98 -17.08 -13.09
N GLU A 227 5.25 -16.96 -13.43
CA GLU A 227 6.18 -18.07 -13.61
C GLU A 227 6.40 -18.88 -12.32
N ASN A 228 6.15 -18.28 -11.16
CA ASN A 228 6.29 -18.92 -9.85
C ASN A 228 4.96 -19.48 -9.33
N VAL A 229 3.90 -19.52 -10.14
CA VAL A 229 2.61 -20.05 -9.71
C VAL A 229 2.52 -21.53 -10.03
N LYS A 230 2.27 -22.36 -9.01
CA LYS A 230 2.02 -23.79 -9.16
C LYS A 230 0.88 -24.20 -8.23
N ASP A 231 -0.06 -25.00 -8.73
CA ASP A 231 -1.15 -25.58 -7.94
C ASP A 231 -1.90 -24.55 -7.06
N ARG A 232 -2.12 -23.34 -7.60
CA ARG A 232 -2.75 -22.20 -6.90
C ARG A 232 -2.01 -21.78 -5.62
N THR A 233 -0.69 -21.90 -5.64
CA THR A 233 0.24 -21.44 -4.61
C THR A 233 1.40 -20.70 -5.28
N ILE A 234 2.07 -19.81 -4.54
CA ILE A 234 3.28 -19.06 -4.96
C ILE A 234 4.26 -18.89 -3.81
#